data_AF-A0A8B0SVU7-F1
#
_entry.id   AF-A0A8B0SVU7-F1
#
_cell.length_a   1.000
_cell.length_b   1.000
_cell.length_c   1.000
_cell.angle_alpha   90.00
_cell.angle_beta   90.00
_cell.angle_gamma   90.00
#
_symmetry.space_group_name_H-M   'P 1'
#
loop_
_entity.id
_entity.type
_entity.pdbx_description
1 polymer ?
#
loop_
_entity_poly.entity_id
_entity_poly.type
_entity_poly.pdbx_seq_one_letter_code
_entity_poly.pdbx_strand_id
1 'polypeptide(L)' 'MDLLGSYQLPVGTLSFSIENLFDRDYTTVWGQRAPLYYSPGYGPASLYDYKGRGRTFGLNYSVLF' A
#
# COMPACT_ATOMS: atom_id res chain seq x y z
N MET A 1 -3.45 7.94 -2.36
CA MET A 1 -2.70 9.01 -3.05
C MET A 1 -1.28 8.78 -2.69
N ASP A 2 -0.44 8.63 -3.71
CA ASP A 2 0.94 8.22 -3.55
C ASP A 2 1.84 9.26 -4.25
N LEU A 3 3.04 9.45 -3.70
CA LEU A 3 4.05 10.32 -4.27
C LEU A 3 5.22 9.46 -4.73
N LEU A 4 5.63 9.63 -5.98
CA LEU A 4 6.76 8.94 -6.58
C LEU A 4 7.72 9.99 -7.14
N GLY A 5 9.02 9.81 -6.90
CA GLY A 5 10.04 10.63 -7.52
C GLY A 5 11.32 9.85 -7.76
N SER A 6 12.09 10.33 -8.72
CA SER A 6 13.37 9.75 -9.07
C SER A 6 14.35 10.81 -9.53
N TYR A 7 15.64 10.49 -9.42
CA TYR A 7 16.73 11.31 -9.86
C TYR A 7 17.76 10.45 -10.60
N GLN A 8 18.10 10.88 -11.81
CA GLN A 8 19.12 10.22 -12.63
C GLN A 8 20.52 10.60 -12.13
N LEU A 9 21.30 9.59 -11.78
CA LEU A 9 22.71 9.69 -11.45
C LEU A 9 23.57 9.18 -12.64
N PRO A 10 24.88 9.48 -12.66
CA PRO A 10 25.75 9.09 -13.78
C PRO A 10 25.78 7.59 -14.11
N VAL A 11 25.57 6.72 -13.11
CA VAL A 11 25.65 5.25 -13.26
C VAL A 11 24.38 4.52 -12.82
N GLY A 12 23.29 5.24 -12.61
CA GLY A 12 22.07 4.64 -12.05
C GLY A 12 20.98 5.63 -11.74
N THR A 13 19.90 5.16 -11.13
CA THR A 13 18.72 5.97 -10.79
C THR A 13 18.37 5.77 -9.32
N LEU A 14 18.28 6.87 -8.59
CA LEU A 14 17.76 6.91 -7.23
C LEU A 14 16.26 7.20 -7.28
N SER A 15 15.44 6.35 -6.65
CA SER A 15 13.99 6.49 -6.62
C SER A 15 13.48 6.51 -5.18
N PHE A 16 12.49 7.34 -4.91
CA PHE A 16 11.84 7.51 -3.61
C PHE A 16 10.32 7.48 -3.79
N SER A 17 9.64 6.86 -2.83
CA SER A 17 8.17 6.76 -2.81
C SER A 17 7.59 7.05 -1.44
N ILE A 18 6.40 7.64 -1.42
CA ILE A 18 5.54 7.75 -0.26
C ILE A 18 4.18 7.18 -0.65
N GLU A 19 3.87 6.00 -0.16
CA GLU A 19 2.54 5.39 -0.29
C GLU A 19 1.65 5.88 0.85
N ASN A 20 0.37 6.09 0.56
CA ASN A 20 -0.59 6.69 1.50
C ASN A 20 -0.09 8.05 2.03
N LEU A 21 0.14 8.99 1.11
CA LEU A 21 0.70 10.32 1.38
C LEU A 21 -0.06 11.09 2.47
N PHE A 22 -1.37 10.88 2.58
CA PHE A 22 -2.22 11.55 3.58
C PHE A 22 -2.46 10.73 4.84
N ASP A 23 -1.79 9.59 5.00
CA ASP A 23 -1.88 8.70 6.16
C ASP A 23 -3.33 8.40 6.58
N ARG A 24 -4.13 7.96 5.61
CA ARG A 24 -5.53 7.63 5.84
C ARG A 24 -5.65 6.24 6.42
N ASP A 25 -6.51 6.11 7.42
CA ASP A 25 -7.04 4.82 7.86
C ASP A 25 -8.19 4.42 6.94
N TYR A 26 -8.05 3.26 6.28
CA TYR A 26 -9.09 2.73 5.42
C TYR A 26 -9.12 1.21 5.44
N THR A 27 -10.31 0.64 5.30
CA THR A 27 -10.48 -0.79 5.04
C THR A 27 -10.17 -1.07 3.58
N THR A 28 -9.34 -2.07 3.33
CA THR A 28 -8.98 -2.52 1.98
C THR A 28 -10.23 -2.92 1.19
N VAL A 29 -10.15 -2.84 -0.15
CA VAL A 29 -11.24 -3.31 -1.02
C VAL A 29 -11.61 -4.76 -0.73
N TRP A 30 -10.61 -5.60 -0.40
CA TRP A 30 -10.88 -6.97 0.00
C TRP A 30 -11.61 -7.04 1.35
N GLY A 31 -11.18 -6.29 2.37
CA GLY A 31 -11.88 -6.23 3.65
C GLY A 31 -13.30 -5.67 3.57
N GLN A 32 -13.60 -4.79 2.61
CA GLN A 32 -14.96 -4.32 2.34
C GLN A 32 -15.85 -5.41 1.71
N ARG A 33 -15.29 -6.28 0.88
CA ARG A 33 -16.03 -7.30 0.12
C ARG A 33 -16.13 -8.64 0.83
N ALA A 34 -15.12 -9.02 1.59
CA ALA A 34 -15.03 -10.32 2.26
C ALA A 34 -16.24 -10.63 3.17
N PRO A 35 -16.78 -9.69 3.97
CA PRO A 35 -18.01 -9.94 4.73
C PRO A 35 -19.20 -10.37 3.85
N LEU A 36 -19.35 -9.81 2.65
CA LEU A 36 -20.48 -10.13 1.76
C LEU A 36 -20.44 -11.57 1.25
N TYR A 37 -19.25 -12.14 1.11
CA TYR A 37 -19.07 -13.49 0.57
C TYR A 37 -18.90 -14.56 1.65
N TYR A 38 -18.28 -14.19 2.78
CA TYR A 38 -17.84 -15.15 3.78
C TYR A 38 -18.55 -15.01 5.13
N SER A 39 -19.22 -13.89 5.42
CA SER A 39 -20.00 -13.72 6.66
C SER A 39 -21.49 -13.99 6.40
N PRO A 40 -22.21 -14.61 7.36
CA PRO A 40 -21.71 -15.18 8.61
C PRO A 40 -21.16 -16.62 8.47
N GLY A 41 -21.26 -17.25 7.29
CA GLY A 41 -20.99 -18.68 7.09
C GLY A 41 -19.60 -19.16 7.52
N TYR A 42 -18.59 -18.29 7.45
CA TYR A 42 -17.20 -18.55 7.83
C TYR A 42 -16.70 -17.62 8.94
N GLY A 43 -17.60 -17.02 9.72
CA GLY A 43 -17.28 -16.15 10.85
C GLY A 43 -17.87 -14.74 10.73
N PRO A 44 -17.81 -13.95 11.81
CA PRO A 44 -18.42 -12.64 11.86
C PRO A 44 -17.71 -11.63 10.95
N ALA A 45 -18.46 -10.63 10.48
CA ALA A 45 -17.97 -9.57 9.60
C ALA A 45 -16.71 -8.84 10.14
N SER A 46 -16.55 -8.74 11.46
CA SER A 46 -15.42 -8.10 12.12
C SER A 46 -14.08 -8.79 11.86
N LEU A 47 -14.07 -10.10 11.56
CA LEU A 47 -12.84 -10.80 11.17
C LEU A 47 -12.26 -10.29 9.86
N TYR A 48 -13.08 -9.60 9.06
CA TYR A 48 -12.72 -9.14 7.73
C TYR A 48 -12.40 -7.64 7.65
N ASP A 49 -12.26 -6.94 8.78
CA ASP A 49 -11.86 -5.53 8.78
C ASP A 49 -10.36 -5.34 8.51
N TYR A 50 -9.91 -5.76 7.33
CA TYR A 50 -8.52 -5.67 6.92
C TYR A 50 -8.16 -4.25 6.53
N LYS A 51 -7.39 -3.59 7.39
CA LYS A 51 -6.89 -2.23 7.17
C LYS A 51 -5.77 -2.19 6.13
N GLY A 52 -5.78 -1.14 5.32
CA GLY A 52 -4.65 -0.80 4.47
C GLY A 52 -3.42 -0.41 5.29
N ARG A 53 -2.24 -0.44 4.67
CA ARG A 53 -1.03 0.08 5.32
C ARG A 53 -1.17 1.59 5.52
N GLY A 54 -0.66 2.06 6.66
CA GLY A 54 -0.45 3.49 6.89
C GLY A 54 0.60 4.07 5.94
N ARG A 55 1.01 5.30 6.18
CA ARG A 55 2.06 5.93 5.37
C ARG A 55 3.33 5.07 5.34
N THR A 56 3.77 4.75 4.13
CA THR A 56 4.93 3.87 3.91
C THR A 56 5.93 4.58 2.99
N PHE A 57 7.21 4.53 3.35
CA PHE A 57 8.30 5.16 2.61
C PHE A 57 9.12 4.11 1.88
N GLY A 58 9.40 4.34 0.60
CA GLY A 58 10.28 3.50 -0.20
C GLY A 58 11.51 4.26 -0.67
N LEU A 59 12.64 3.56 -0.71
CA LEU A 59 13.90 4.04 -1.25
C LEU A 59 14.53 2.93 -2.08
N ASN A 60 14.92 3.24 -3.30
CA ASN A 60 15.53 2.30 -4.22
C ASN A 60 16.68 2.96 -4.99
N TYR A 61 17.76 2.22 -5.20
CA TYR A 61 18.85 2.63 -6.08
C TYR A 61 19.13 1.52 -7.09
N SER A 62 18.99 1.84 -8.38
CA SER A 62 19.24 0.91 -9.49
C SER A 62 20.51 1.32 -10.22
N VAL A 63 21.42 0.38 -10.44
CA VAL A 63 22.69 0.62 -11.16
C VAL A 63 22.59 0.02 -12.56
N LEU A 64 23.11 0.72 -13.57
CA LEU A 64 23.27 0.22 -14.93
C LEU A 64 24.75 -0.09 -15.16
N PHE A 65 25.04 -1.33 -15.56
CA PHE A 65 26.38 -1.81 -15.90
C PHE A 65 26.49 -2.08 -17.40
#